data_AF-A0AAD3AZ53-F1
#
_entry.id   AF-A0AAD3AZ53-F1
#
_cell.length_a   1.000
_cell.length_b   1.000
_cell.length_c   1.000
_cell.angle_alpha   90.00
_cell.angle_beta   90.00
_cell.angle_gamma   90.00
#
_symmetry.space_group_name_H-M   'P 1'
#
loop_
_entity.id
_entity.type
_entity.pdbx_description
1 polymer ?
#
loop_
_entity_poly.entity_id
_entity_poly.type
_entity_poly.pdbx_seq_one_letter_code
_entity_poly.pdbx_strand_id
1 'polypeptide(L)'
;MVMVRMQVSLESLIEAIATLDLGVKRKLMEIIEDQIFESEEESMENDPDVLAEVEEARKAYQIGDYQTIQEYITNQSEQAS
;
A
#
# COMPACT_ATOMS: atom_id res chain seq x y z
N MET A 1 26.03 -15.51 -2.91
CA MET A 1 26.15 -14.40 -1.94
C MET A 1 25.73 -14.95 -0.60
N VAL A 2 26.62 -14.97 0.40
CA VAL A 2 26.28 -15.47 1.74
C VAL A 2 25.71 -14.28 2.52
N MET A 3 24.43 -14.34 2.90
CA MET A 3 23.84 -13.34 3.78
C MET A 3 24.16 -13.71 5.23
N VAL A 4 24.90 -12.82 5.91
CA VAL A 4 25.17 -12.95 7.34
C VAL A 4 24.08 -12.17 8.08
N ARG A 5 23.29 -12.86 8.90
CA ARG A 5 22.33 -12.21 9.80
C ARG A 5 23.10 -11.69 11.01
N MET A 6 23.22 -10.37 11.10
CA MET A 6 23.86 -9.69 12.23
C MET A 6 22.78 -9.13 13.15
N GLN A 7 22.89 -9.42 14.45
CA GLN A 7 22.09 -8.73 15.46
C GLN A 7 22.80 -7.43 15.82
N VAL A 8 22.13 -6.31 15.61
CA VAL A 8 22.57 -4.98 16.05
C VAL A 8 21.52 -4.42 17.00
N SER A 9 21.95 -3.63 17.98
CA SER A 9 20.99 -2.88 18.79
C SER A 9 20.35 -1.78 17.93
N LEU A 10 19.15 -1.36 18.31
CA LEU A 10 18.45 -0.28 17.62
C LEU A 10 19.25 1.02 17.70
N GLU A 11 19.87 1.29 18.85
CA GLU A 11 20.66 2.50 19.09
C GLU A 11 21.86 2.57 18.14
N SER A 12 22.62 1.48 18.00
CA SER A 12 23.76 1.43 17.09
C SER A 12 23.33 1.55 15.62
N LEU A 13 22.15 1.02 15.27
CA LEU A 13 21.59 1.18 13.93
C LEU A 13 21.22 2.65 13.67
N ILE A 14 20.58 3.33 14.62
CA ILE A 14 20.23 4.75 14.51
C ILE A 14 21.48 5.61 14.35
N GLU A 15 22.52 5.37 15.16
CA GLU A 15 23.80 6.08 15.04
C GLU A 15 24.44 5.86 13.66
N ALA A 16 24.46 4.61 13.18
CA ALA A 16 24.98 4.31 11.85
C ALA A 16 24.20 5.05 10.75
N ILE A 17 22.86 5.01 10.81
CA ILE A 17 21.98 5.71 9.85
C ILE A 17 22.23 7.23 9.89
N ALA A 18 22.45 7.81 11.07
CA ALA A 18 22.72 9.24 11.21
C ALA A 18 23.97 9.68 10.43
N THR A 19 24.99 8.82 10.33
CA THR A 19 26.25 9.10 9.59
C THR A 19 26.15 8.98 8.07
N LEU A 20 25.07 8.38 7.54
CA LEU A 20 24.90 8.19 6.10
C LEU A 20 24.69 9.53 5.38
N ASP A 21 25.18 9.62 4.14
CA ASP A 21 24.85 10.73 3.26
C ASP A 21 23.38 10.68 2.81
N LEU A 22 22.90 11.80 2.27
CA LEU A 22 21.49 11.94 1.89
C LEU A 22 21.04 10.94 0.82
N GLY A 23 21.91 10.60 -0.14
CA GLY A 23 21.56 9.65 -1.21
C GLY A 23 21.35 8.25 -0.65
N VAL A 24 22.23 7.81 0.23
CA VAL A 24 22.10 6.49 0.88
C VAL A 24 20.91 6.46 1.84
N LYS A 25 20.62 7.56 2.56
CA LYS A 25 19.42 7.67 3.40
C LYS A 25 18.12 7.52 2.60
N ARG A 26 18.03 8.14 1.43
CA ARG A 26 16.86 7.99 0.53
C ARG A 26 16.68 6.56 0.07
N LYS A 27 17.76 5.90 -0.36
CA LYS A 27 17.70 4.49 -0.76
C LYS A 27 17.28 3.58 0.40
N LEU A 28 17.77 3.84 1.62
CA LEU A 28 17.36 3.09 2.80
C LEU A 28 15.87 3.30 3.10
N MET A 29 15.37 4.53 2.94
CA MET A 29 13.95 4.86 3.11
C MET A 29 13.08 4.07 2.13
N GLU A 30 13.43 4.06 0.83
CA GLU A 30 12.72 3.26 -0.20
C GLU A 30 12.64 1.78 0.20
N ILE A 31 13.76 1.18 0.62
CA ILE A 31 13.80 -0.23 1.03
C ILE A 31 12.88 -0.51 2.23
N ILE A 32 12.84 0.41 3.21
CA ILE A 32 11.99 0.25 4.39
C ILE A 32 10.52 0.43 4.02
N GLU A 33 10.20 1.40 3.16
CA GLU A 33 8.83 1.62 2.67
C GLU A 33 8.31 0.39 1.92
N ASP A 34 9.11 -0.18 1.02
CA ASP A 34 8.76 -1.42 0.31
C ASP A 34 8.49 -2.58 1.28
N GLN A 35 9.35 -2.76 2.30
CA GLN A 35 9.18 -3.81 3.32
C GLN A 35 7.92 -3.63 4.17
N ILE A 36 7.59 -2.38 4.52
CA ILE A 36 6.38 -2.07 5.27
C ILE A 36 5.16 -2.38 4.40
N PHE A 37 5.16 -1.92 3.16
CA PHE A 37 4.05 -2.14 2.23
C PHE A 37 3.79 -3.64 1.99
N GLU A 38 4.84 -4.42 1.73
CA GLU A 38 4.73 -5.88 1.59
C GLU A 38 4.12 -6.54 2.84
N SER A 39 4.53 -6.09 4.04
CA SER A 39 4.01 -6.62 5.31
C SER A 39 2.56 -6.23 5.55
N GLU A 40 2.18 -5.01 5.16
CA GLU A 40 0.80 -4.52 5.23
C GLU A 40 -0.10 -5.28 4.27
N GLU A 41 0.31 -5.49 3.01
CA GLU A 41 -0.42 -6.31 2.03
C GLU A 41 -0.63 -7.74 2.53
N GLU A 42 0.39 -8.39 3.08
CA GLU A 42 0.28 -9.75 3.65
C GLU A 42 -0.76 -9.78 4.80
N SER A 43 -0.78 -8.74 5.64
CA SER A 43 -1.74 -8.63 6.73
C SER A 43 -3.18 -8.43 6.23
N MET A 44 -3.36 -7.69 5.14
CA MET A 44 -4.65 -7.37 4.54
C MET A 44 -5.23 -8.49 3.69
N GLU A 45 -4.38 -9.32 3.05
CA GLU A 45 -4.83 -10.39 2.14
C GLU A 45 -5.81 -11.37 2.82
N ASN A 46 -5.63 -11.60 4.13
CA ASN A 46 -6.45 -12.52 4.91
C ASN A 46 -7.31 -11.81 5.96
N ASP A 47 -7.38 -10.48 5.91
CA ASP A 47 -8.20 -9.71 6.84
C ASP A 47 -9.70 -9.97 6.55
N PRO A 48 -10.49 -10.42 7.56
CA PRO A 48 -11.90 -10.72 7.36
C PRO A 48 -12.75 -9.54 6.88
N ASP A 49 -12.41 -8.31 7.30
CA ASP A 49 -13.15 -7.11 6.93
C ASP A 49 -12.84 -6.76 5.47
N VAL A 50 -11.58 -6.85 5.05
CA VAL A 50 -11.18 -6.67 3.64
C VAL A 50 -11.86 -7.70 2.73
N LEU A 51 -11.89 -8.98 3.15
CA LEU A 51 -12.58 -10.03 2.40
C LEU A 51 -14.10 -9.78 2.30
N ALA A 52 -14.72 -9.25 3.36
CA ALA A 52 -16.13 -8.90 3.36
C ALA A 52 -16.44 -7.74 2.40
N GLU A 53 -15.61 -6.69 2.39
CA GLU A 53 -15.72 -5.56 1.46
C GLU A 53 -15.58 -6.00 0.00
N VAL A 54 -14.59 -6.87 -0.29
CA VAL A 54 -14.39 -7.42 -1.65
C VAL A 54 -15.61 -8.23 -2.10
N GLU A 55 -16.20 -9.03 -1.22
CA GLU A 55 -17.39 -9.82 -1.54
C GLU A 55 -18.64 -8.95 -1.73
N GLU A 56 -18.79 -7.88 -0.95
CA GLU A 56 -19.83 -6.87 -1.15
C GLU A 56 -19.69 -6.19 -2.52
N ALA A 57 -18.49 -5.73 -2.86
CA ALA A 57 -18.22 -5.13 -4.16
C ALA A 57 -18.54 -6.08 -5.32
N ARG A 58 -18.18 -7.37 -5.20
CA ARG A 58 -18.51 -8.39 -6.22
C ARG A 58 -20.02 -8.55 -6.40
N LYS A 59 -20.79 -8.54 -5.31
CA LYS A 59 -22.26 -8.62 -5.37
C LYS A 59 -22.85 -7.39 -6.07
N ALA A 60 -22.37 -6.20 -5.73
CA ALA A 60 -22.78 -4.94 -6.37
C ALA A 60 -22.53 -4.99 -7.89
N TYR A 61 -21.33 -5.43 -8.30
CA TYR A 61 -21.02 -5.64 -9.71
C TYR A 61 -21.94 -6.64 -10.42
N GLN A 62 -22.28 -7.77 -9.79
CA GLN A 62 -23.15 -8.79 -10.40
C GLN A 62 -24.57 -8.29 -10.64
N ILE A 63 -25.08 -7.42 -9.78
CA ILE A 63 -26.46 -6.90 -9.89
C ILE A 63 -26.54 -5.59 -10.70
N GLY A 64 -25.41 -5.09 -11.21
CA GLY A 64 -25.37 -3.82 -11.94
C GLY A 64 -25.38 -2.58 -11.05
N ASP A 65 -25.10 -2.73 -9.76
CA ASP A 65 -25.01 -1.62 -8.80
C ASP A 65 -23.62 -0.96 -8.86
N TYR A 66 -23.34 -0.37 -10.02
CA TYR A 66 -22.12 0.40 -10.26
C TYR A 66 -22.44 1.52 -11.25
N GLN A 67 -21.69 2.62 -11.13
CA GLN A 67 -21.72 3.69 -12.11
C GLN A 67 -20.51 3.54 -13.04
N THR A 68 -20.76 3.54 -14.35
CA THR A 68 -19.69 3.59 -15.33
C THR A 68 -19.15 5.02 -15.46
N ILE A 69 -17.89 5.15 -15.90
CA ILE A 69 -17.28 6.45 -16.16
C ILE A 69 -18.11 7.26 -17.17
N GLN A 70 -18.69 6.59 -18.18
CA GLN A 70 -19.51 7.27 -19.19
C GLN A 70 -20.82 7.80 -18.59
N GLU A 71 -21.51 7.03 -17.75
CA GLU A 71 -22.71 7.48 -17.03
C GLU A 71 -22.39 8.63 -16.08
N TYR A 72 -21.24 8.60 -15.40
CA TYR A 72 -20.78 9.70 -14.57
C TYR A 72 -20.58 10.99 -15.36
N ILE A 73 -19.87 10.92 -16.50
CA ILE A 73 -19.65 12.07 -17.38
C ILE A 73 -20.97 12.65 -17.88
N THR A 74 -21.90 11.79 -18.33
CA THR A 74 -23.22 12.21 -18.80
C THR A 74 -24.01 12.90 -17.69
N ASN A 75 -24.11 12.28 -16.50
CA ASN A 75 -24.84 12.84 -15.36
C ASN A 75 -24.28 14.21 -14.92
N GLN A 76 -22.95 14.38 -14.93
CA GLN A 76 -22.32 15.67 -14.62
C GLN A 76 -22.68 16.76 -15.64
N SER A 77 -22.73 16.42 -16.94
CA SER A 77 -23.09 17.37 -17.99
C SER A 77 -24.57 17.78 -17.95
N GLU A 78 -25.46 16.87 -17.54
CA GLU A 78 -26.89 17.13 -17.35
C GLU A 78 -27.16 17.98 -16.10
N GLN A 79 -26.40 17.80 -15.02
CA GLN A 79 -26.51 18.62 -13.81
C GLN A 79 -25.97 20.04 -13.96
N ALA A 80 -25.09 20.29 -14.95
CA ALA A 80 -24.49 21.59 -15.22
C ALA A 80 -25.27 22.45 -16.23
N SER A 81 -26.36 21.92 -16.83
CA SER A 81 -27.23 22.60 -17.79
C SER A 81 -28.50 23.15 -17.14
#